data_AF-A0A1G4XAZ2-F1
#
_entry.id   AF-A0A1G4XAZ2-F1
#
_cell.length_a   1.000
_cell.length_b   1.000
_cell.length_c   1.000
_cell.angle_alpha   90.00
_cell.angle_beta   90.00
_cell.angle_gamma   90.00
#
_symmetry.space_group_name_H-M   'P 1'
#
loop_
_entity.id
_entity.type
_entity.pdbx_description
1 polymer ?
#
loop_
_entity_poly.entity_id
_entity_poly.type
_entity_poly.pdbx_seq_one_letter_code
_entity_poly.pdbx_strand_id
1 'polypeptide(L)'
;MICLTRLNGEPFALNPDLIERVEAHPDTVISLSDGGVRFLVRESLHEVLTAIRDCRADVLATAYAMDRGAHPRPLITVVADDDCYPTEDGDHAVLPFPHREER
;
A
#
# COMPACT_ATOMS: atom_id res chain seq x y z
N MET A 1 0.82 -1.88 -1.12
CA MET A 1 0.39 -3.00 -1.99
C MET A 1 0.41 -2.50 -3.43
N ILE A 2 0.85 -3.32 -4.38
CA ILE A 2 0.82 -3.00 -5.82
C ILE A 2 -0.26 -3.83 -6.52
N CYS A 3 -0.96 -3.26 -7.48
CA CYS A 3 -1.94 -3.99 -8.30
C CYS A 3 -1.28 -4.43 -9.61
N LEU A 4 -1.42 -5.71 -9.94
CA LEU A 4 -0.87 -6.33 -11.14
C LEU A 4 -1.93 -7.18 -11.82
N THR A 5 -1.69 -7.55 -13.07
CA THR A 5 -2.64 -8.34 -13.86
C THR A 5 -2.01 -9.66 -14.23
N ARG A 6 -2.69 -10.76 -13.89
CA ARG A 6 -2.28 -12.09 -14.36
C ARG A 6 -2.46 -12.20 -15.87
N LEU A 7 -1.78 -13.15 -16.50
CA LEU A 7 -1.95 -13.41 -17.94
C LEU A 7 -3.39 -13.78 -18.35
N ASN A 8 -4.20 -14.30 -17.41
CA ASN A 8 -5.63 -14.56 -17.63
C ASN A 8 -6.51 -13.29 -17.61
N GLY A 9 -5.93 -12.11 -17.33
CA GLY A 9 -6.64 -10.82 -17.25
C GLY A 9 -7.21 -10.49 -15.88
N GLU A 10 -7.06 -11.36 -14.89
CA GLU A 10 -7.55 -11.12 -13.53
C GLU A 10 -6.59 -10.18 -12.77
N PRO A 11 -7.08 -9.04 -12.25
CA PRO A 11 -6.28 -8.15 -11.43
C PRO A 11 -6.09 -8.74 -10.03
N PHE A 12 -4.92 -8.56 -9.45
CA PHE A 12 -4.63 -8.96 -8.06
C PHE A 12 -3.70 -7.95 -7.38
N ALA A 13 -3.82 -7.85 -6.06
CA ALA A 13 -2.91 -7.05 -5.25
C ALA A 13 -1.76 -7.93 -4.71
N LEU A 14 -0.54 -7.43 -4.79
CA LEU A 14 0.67 -8.10 -4.32
C LEU A 14 1.41 -7.19 -3.32
N ASN A 15 1.97 -7.79 -2.28
CA ASN A 15 2.90 -7.09 -1.41
C ASN A 15 4.27 -7.00 -2.10
N PRO A 16 4.75 -5.78 -2.45
CA PRO A 16 6.04 -5.65 -3.13
C PRO A 16 7.24 -6.07 -2.27
N ASP A 17 7.10 -6.07 -0.93
CA ASP A 17 8.19 -6.46 -0.02
C ASP A 17 8.40 -7.97 0.07
N LEU A 18 7.47 -8.76 -0.47
CA LEU A 18 7.61 -10.22 -0.58
C LEU A 18 8.24 -10.66 -1.91
N ILE A 19 8.49 -9.73 -2.83
CA ILE A 19 9.07 -10.03 -4.12
C ILE A 19 10.56 -10.29 -3.93
N GLU A 20 10.98 -11.51 -4.25
CA GLU A 20 12.39 -11.90 -4.25
C GLU A 20 13.04 -11.54 -5.58
N ARG A 21 12.33 -11.81 -6.69
CA ARG A 21 12.87 -11.63 -8.03
C ARG A 21 11.79 -11.33 -9.06
N VAL A 22 12.13 -10.51 -10.05
CA VAL A 22 11.32 -10.29 -11.26
C VAL A 22 12.20 -10.61 -12.48
N GLU A 23 11.76 -11.53 -13.33
CA GLU A 23 12.47 -11.96 -14.52
C GLU A 23 11.64 -11.69 -15.78
N ALA A 24 12.27 -11.14 -16.82
CA ALA A 24 11.65 -10.96 -18.13
C ALA A 24 11.97 -12.17 -19.02
N HIS A 25 11.10 -13.18 -19.04
CA HIS A 25 11.01 -14.16 -20.13
C HIS A 25 9.89 -13.68 -21.09
N PRO A 26 9.41 -14.36 -22.16
CA PRO A 26 8.46 -13.68 -23.07
C PRO A 26 7.24 -13.09 -22.34
N ASP A 27 6.92 -13.66 -21.17
CA ASP A 27 6.10 -13.08 -20.12
C ASP A 27 6.94 -12.78 -18.85
N THR A 28 6.53 -11.78 -18.07
CA THR A 28 7.20 -11.40 -16.82
C THR A 28 6.83 -12.36 -15.69
N VAL A 29 7.82 -12.91 -15.00
CA VAL A 29 7.66 -13.82 -13.86
C VAL A 29 8.10 -13.12 -12.57
N ILE A 30 7.23 -13.12 -11.56
CA ILE A 30 7.53 -12.63 -10.21
C ILE A 30 7.64 -13.82 -9.28
N SER A 31 8.79 -13.97 -8.63
CA SER A 31 9.04 -14.99 -7.61
C SER A 31 8.95 -14.36 -6.22
N LEU A 32 8.19 -15.01 -5.32
CA LEU A 32 8.07 -14.58 -3.93
C LEU A 32 9.04 -15.33 -3.01
N SER A 33 9.48 -14.66 -1.95
CA SER A 33 10.38 -15.21 -0.93
C SER A 33 9.75 -16.34 -0.10
N ASP A 34 8.44 -16.58 -0.20
CA ASP A 34 7.68 -17.57 0.59
C ASP A 34 7.78 -19.01 0.04
N GLY A 35 8.95 -19.41 -0.46
CA GLY A 35 9.25 -20.82 -0.71
C GLY A 35 8.65 -21.45 -1.98
N GLY A 36 8.35 -20.66 -3.02
CA GLY A 36 8.09 -21.20 -4.38
C GLY A 36 6.87 -20.65 -5.12
N VAL A 37 6.12 -19.73 -4.51
CA VAL A 37 5.00 -19.07 -5.21
C VAL A 37 5.56 -18.14 -6.29
N ARG A 38 5.07 -18.33 -7.52
CA ARG A 38 5.42 -17.50 -8.68
C ARG A 38 4.17 -17.01 -9.41
N PHE A 39 4.21 -15.78 -9.87
CA PHE A 39 3.14 -15.17 -10.66
C PHE A 39 3.65 -14.83 -12.05
N LEU A 40 2.84 -15.14 -13.06
CA LEU A 40 3.04 -14.63 -14.41
C LEU A 40 2.12 -13.43 -14.60
N VAL A 41 2.72 -12.30 -14.95
CA VAL A 41 2.03 -11.02 -15.04
C VAL A 41 2.16 -10.44 -16.45
N ARG A 42 1.18 -9.60 -16.83
CA ARG A 42 1.16 -8.94 -18.14
C ARG A 42 2.08 -7.73 -18.18
N GLU A 43 2.33 -7.13 -17.03
CA GLU A 43 3.19 -5.97 -16.86
C GLU A 43 4.64 -6.35 -17.20
N SER A 44 5.34 -5.44 -17.85
CA SER A 44 6.77 -5.55 -18.10
C SER A 44 7.58 -5.43 -16.80
N LEU A 45 8.82 -5.91 -16.82
CA LEU A 45 9.78 -5.71 -15.72
C LEU A 45 9.84 -4.24 -15.26
N HIS A 46 9.82 -3.29 -16.20
CA HIS A 46 9.93 -1.88 -15.88
C HIS A 46 8.67 -1.33 -15.19
N GLU A 47 7.48 -1.74 -15.66
CA GLU A 47 6.21 -1.37 -15.02
C GLU A 47 6.10 -1.89 -13.60
N VAL A 48 6.53 -3.14 -13.36
CA VAL A 48 6.56 -3.72 -12.01
C VAL A 48 7.51 -2.92 -11.10
N LEU A 49 8.71 -2.56 -11.58
CA LEU A 49 9.66 -1.75 -10.80
C LEU A 49 9.13 -0.35 -10.49
N THR A 50 8.46 0.28 -11.45
CA THR A 50 7.81 1.58 -11.25
C THR A 50 6.69 1.47 -10.21
N ALA A 51 5.82 0.47 -10.31
CA ALA A 51 4.76 0.25 -9.33
C ALA A 51 5.29 0.06 -7.90
N ILE A 52 6.42 -0.67 -7.74
CA ILE A 52 7.08 -0.85 -6.44
C ILE A 52 7.60 0.50 -5.91
N ARG A 53 8.27 1.28 -6.76
CA ARG A 53 8.78 2.61 -6.39
C ARG A 53 7.66 3.55 -6.01
N ASP A 54 6.60 3.61 -6.80
CA ASP A 54 5.46 4.49 -6.57
C ASP A 54 4.74 4.11 -5.28
N CYS A 55 4.54 2.82 -5.01
CA CYS A 55 3.97 2.36 -3.74
C CYS A 55 4.80 2.83 -2.54
N ARG A 56 6.14 2.77 -2.61
CA ARG A 56 7.01 3.21 -1.50
C ARG A 56 7.03 4.73 -1.37
N ALA A 57 7.05 5.44 -2.50
CA ALA A 57 7.00 6.89 -2.55
C ALA A 57 5.69 7.42 -1.97
N ASP A 58 4.56 6.78 -2.27
CA ASP A 58 3.24 7.15 -1.79
C ASP A 58 3.11 7.00 -0.26
N VAL A 59 3.59 5.88 0.29
CA VAL A 59 3.64 5.66 1.75
C VAL A 59 4.49 6.75 2.42
N LEU A 60 5.67 7.05 1.88
CA LEU A 60 6.57 8.06 2.43
C LEU A 60 6.00 9.48 2.30
N ALA A 61 5.42 9.81 1.15
CA ALA A 61 4.79 11.10 0.90
C ALA A 61 3.61 11.32 1.84
N THR A 62 2.78 10.30 2.05
CA THR A 62 1.67 10.33 3.01
C THR A 62 2.19 10.53 4.43
N ALA A 63 3.22 9.80 4.86
CA ALA A 63 3.82 9.97 6.18
C ALA A 63 4.38 11.41 6.38
N TYR A 64 5.07 11.97 5.39
CA TYR A 64 5.56 13.35 5.43
C TYR A 64 4.44 14.38 5.45
N ALA A 65 3.35 14.14 4.73
CA ALA A 65 2.17 15.00 4.78
C ALA A 65 1.59 15.01 6.20
N MET A 66 1.46 13.84 6.83
CA MET A 66 0.93 13.69 8.19
C MET A 66 1.81 14.38 9.24
N ASP A 67 3.15 14.27 9.14
CA ASP A 67 4.10 14.97 10.02
C ASP A 67 3.94 16.50 9.97
N ARG A 68 3.54 17.03 8.80
CA ARG A 68 3.27 18.46 8.60
C ARG A 68 1.83 18.87 8.92
N GLY A 69 1.05 17.97 9.54
CA GLY A 69 -0.35 18.21 9.91
C GLY A 69 -1.35 18.07 8.75
N ALA A 70 -0.93 17.60 7.58
CA ALA A 70 -1.84 17.26 6.50
C ALA A 70 -2.28 15.80 6.64
N HIS A 71 -3.52 15.60 7.10
CA HIS A 71 -4.12 14.28 7.25
C HIS A 71 -5.05 13.99 6.06
N PRO A 72 -4.59 13.26 5.02
CA PRO A 72 -5.51 12.79 4.00
C PRO A 72 -6.57 11.92 4.67
N ARG A 73 -7.85 12.26 4.49
CA ARG A 73 -8.96 11.45 5.03
C ARG A 73 -8.83 10.02 4.50
N PRO A 74 -8.90 9.00 5.37
CA PRO A 74 -8.86 7.62 4.91
C PRO A 74 -10.03 7.36 3.95
N LEU A 75 -9.78 6.65 2.86
CA LEU A 75 -10.80 6.26 1.87
C LEU A 75 -11.77 5.19 2.41
N ILE A 76 -11.61 4.75 3.66
CA ILE A 76 -12.57 3.89 4.34
C ILE A 76 -13.60 4.79 5.01
N THR A 77 -14.74 4.98 4.35
CA THR A 77 -15.97 5.36 5.05
C THR A 77 -16.41 4.15 5.87
N VAL A 78 -16.13 4.17 7.16
CA VAL A 78 -16.86 3.29 8.09
C VAL A 78 -18.30 3.76 8.02
N VAL A 79 -19.17 2.98 7.36
CA VAL A 79 -20.61 3.13 7.56
C VAL A 79 -20.84 2.81 9.03
N ALA A 80 -21.02 3.85 9.85
CA ALA A 80 -21.41 3.70 11.23
C ALA A 80 -22.79 3.03 11.23
N ASP A 81 -22.87 1.80 11.75
CA ASP A 81 -24.14 1.20 12.10
C ASP A 81 -24.78 2.09 13.19
N ASP A 82 -26.05 2.39 12.97
CA ASP A 82 -26.85 3.47 13.56
C ASP A 82 -27.23 3.17 15.02
N ASP A 83 -26.31 3.28 16.01
CA ASP A 83 -26.69 3.20 17.44
C ASP A 83 -25.63 3.69 18.46
N CYS A 84 -24.82 4.70 18.12
CA CYS A 84 -23.96 5.38 19.10
C CYS A 84 -24.18 6.89 19.10
N TYR A 85 -24.67 7.39 20.23
CA TYR A 85 -25.03 8.78 20.52
C TYR A 85 -24.00 9.82 20.04
N PRO A 86 -24.46 11.01 19.61
CA PRO A 86 -23.58 12.10 19.23
C PRO A 86 -22.96 12.66 20.51
N THR A 87 -21.66 12.42 20.71
CA THR A 87 -20.88 13.27 21.62
C THR A 87 -20.35 14.40 20.76
N GLU A 88 -20.66 15.64 21.14
CA GLU A 88 -20.23 16.87 20.48
C GLU A 88 -18.72 17.05 20.61
N ASP A 89 -17.95 16.26 19.87
CA ASP A 89 -16.53 16.45 19.51
C ASP A 89 -16.16 15.28 18.59
N GLY A 90 -16.56 15.41 17.32
CA GLY A 90 -16.33 14.40 16.28
C GLY A 90 -14.88 14.35 15.78
N ASP A 91 -13.92 14.33 16.70
CA ASP A 91 -12.48 14.40 16.43
C ASP A 91 -11.76 13.12 16.85
N HIS A 92 -12.37 11.97 16.56
CA HIS A 92 -11.82 10.66 16.89
C HIS A 92 -11.33 9.91 15.66
N ALA A 93 -10.13 10.29 15.22
CA ALA A 93 -9.11 9.32 14.80
C ALA A 93 -7.70 9.93 14.90
N VAL A 94 -7.34 10.54 16.03
CA VAL A 94 -5.98 11.09 16.21
C VAL A 94 -5.40 10.70 17.56
N LEU A 95 -4.29 9.97 17.49
CA LEU A 95 -3.43 9.61 18.61
C LEU A 95 -2.35 10.70 18.78
N PRO A 96 -1.91 11.00 20.01
CA PRO A 96 -0.79 11.91 20.23
C PRO A 96 0.51 11.34 19.67
N PHE A 97 1.25 12.14 18.89
CA PHE A 97 2.58 11.79 18.39
C PHE A 97 3.63 11.80 19.53
N PRO A 98 4.61 10.89 19.50
CA PRO A 98 5.59 10.74 20.57
C PRO A 98 6.55 11.95 20.60
N HIS A 99 6.74 12.52 21.79
CA HIS A 99 7.76 13.55 22.02
C HIS A 99 9.16 12.92 21.99
N ARG A 100 10.04 13.42 21.13
CA ARG A 100 11.46 13.06 21.09
C ARG A 100 12.26 14.04 21.96
N GLU A 101 12.74 13.61 23.12
CA GLU A 101 13.71 14.38 23.92
C GLU A 101 15.14 14.15 23.39
N GLU A 102 15.84 15.23 23.07
CA GLU A 102 17.26 15.24 22.66
C GLU A 102 18.17 15.14 23.90
N ARG A 103 19.12 14.19 23.92
CA ARG A 103 20.19 14.12 24.93
C ARG A 103 21.54 13.81 24.32
#